data_AF-A0A370GSN7-F1
#
_entry.id   AF-A0A370GSN7-F1
#
_cell.length_a   1.000
_cell.length_b   1.000
_cell.length_c   1.000
_cell.angle_alpha   90.00
_cell.angle_beta   90.00
_cell.angle_gamma   90.00
#
_symmetry.space_group_name_H-M   'P 1'
#
loop_
_entity.id
_entity.type
_entity.pdbx_description
1 polymer ?
#
loop_
_entity_poly.entity_id
_entity_poly.type
_entity_poly.pdbx_seq_one_letter_code
_entity_poly.pdbx_strand_id
1 'polypeptide(L)'
;MLIRKVTATFTTTILFSIILAGWFVKLDGLTPNDGNYLIFWTMTFGSYMGAIILTYGNLVSFFIEWLQGKWHWINHLVYILLHGVFGLANGLLFESWMLGCEGAAAAIIYALIDRWVYFRQRKEKGIQWFYILPIVVYLLTWGVLEWAF
;
A
#
# COMPACT_ATOMS: atom_id res chain seq x y z
N MET A 1 2.19 14.86 -11.65
CA MET A 1 1.02 14.03 -11.29
C MET A 1 1.31 12.53 -11.41
N LEU A 2 1.73 12.02 -12.58
CA LEU A 2 1.93 10.58 -12.81
C LEU A 2 2.98 9.94 -11.87
N ILE A 3 4.17 10.54 -11.75
CA ILE A 3 5.26 10.01 -10.90
C ILE A 3 4.78 9.81 -9.45
N ARG A 4 4.03 10.76 -8.90
CA ARG A 4 3.49 10.66 -7.53
C ARG A 4 2.60 9.43 -7.36
N LYS A 5 1.68 9.21 -8.30
CA LYS A 5 0.73 8.10 -8.29
C LYS A 5 1.44 6.76 -8.42
N VAL A 6 2.35 6.64 -9.39
CA VAL A 6 3.18 5.44 -9.58
C VAL A 6 4.04 5.15 -8.35
N THR A 7 4.64 6.18 -7.74
CA THR A 7 5.43 6.04 -6.50
C THR A 7 4.56 5.50 -5.37
N ALA A 8 3.37 6.09 -5.16
CA ALA A 8 2.44 5.66 -4.12
C ALA A 8 1.95 4.23 -4.37
N THR A 9 1.57 3.89 -5.60
CA THR A 9 1.16 2.52 -5.96
C THR A 9 2.27 1.53 -5.66
N PHE A 10 3.47 1.75 -6.21
CA PHE A 10 4.61 0.87 -6.01
C PHE A 10 4.93 0.67 -4.52
N THR A 11 5.04 1.77 -3.78
CA THR A 11 5.44 1.74 -2.37
C THR A 11 4.38 1.05 -1.52
N THR A 12 3.11 1.39 -1.70
CA THR A 12 2.01 0.77 -0.96
C THR A 12 1.89 -0.71 -1.28
N THR A 13 1.93 -1.08 -2.57
CA THR A 13 1.84 -2.49 -2.98
C THR A 13 2.93 -3.30 -2.28
N ILE A 14 4.20 -2.91 -2.39
CA ILE A 14 5.28 -3.69 -1.78
C ILE A 14 5.14 -3.73 -0.26
N LEU A 15 4.99 -2.58 0.42
CA LEU A 15 4.89 -2.56 1.88
C LEU A 15 3.72 -3.40 2.39
N PHE A 16 2.55 -3.26 1.78
CA PHE A 16 1.36 -3.98 2.21
C PHE A 16 1.46 -5.48 1.93
N SER A 17 2.03 -5.86 0.78
CA SER A 17 2.28 -7.26 0.45
C SER A 17 3.28 -7.92 1.40
N ILE A 18 4.31 -7.20 1.85
CA ILE A 18 5.25 -7.70 2.86
C ILE A 18 4.55 -7.91 4.20
N ILE A 19 3.71 -6.96 4.62
CA ILE A 19 2.96 -7.08 5.88
C ILE A 19 2.03 -8.30 5.85
N LEU A 20 1.27 -8.48 4.76
CA LEU A 20 0.37 -9.63 4.61
C LEU A 20 1.15 -10.95 4.52
N ALA A 21 2.24 -10.98 3.75
CA ALA A 21 3.08 -12.17 3.64
C ALA A 21 3.68 -12.56 5.00
N GLY A 22 4.23 -11.60 5.75
CA GLY A 22 4.78 -11.84 7.08
C GLY A 22 3.71 -12.31 8.08
N TRP A 23 2.50 -11.76 8.00
CA TRP A 23 1.37 -12.24 8.80
C TRP A 23 0.99 -13.68 8.45
N PHE A 24 0.93 -14.01 7.16
CA PHE A 24 0.58 -15.34 6.67
C PHE A 24 1.62 -16.39 7.08
N VAL A 25 2.91 -16.12 6.85
CA VAL A 25 4.02 -16.99 7.29
C VAL A 25 3.96 -17.23 8.80
N LYS A 26 3.67 -16.19 9.60
CA LYS A 26 3.53 -16.34 11.05
C LYS A 26 2.34 -17.22 11.45
N LEU A 27 1.22 -17.15 10.73
CA LEU A 27 0.04 -17.97 11.00
C LEU A 27 0.29 -19.45 10.71
N ASP A 28 1.07 -19.77 9.68
CA ASP A 28 1.45 -21.14 9.33
C ASP A 28 2.44 -21.76 10.34
N GLY A 29 3.03 -20.92 11.20
CA GLY A 29 4.00 -21.29 12.22
C GLY A 29 5.42 -21.11 11.71
N LEU A 30 6.22 -20.34 12.46
CA LEU A 30 7.59 -20.01 12.06
C LEU A 30 8.48 -21.27 12.08
N THR A 31 9.11 -21.54 10.95
CA THR A 31 10.11 -22.58 10.78
C THR A 31 11.45 -22.00 10.30
N PRO A 32 12.57 -22.71 10.54
CA PRO A 32 13.85 -22.26 10.03
C PRO A 32 13.84 -22.18 8.49
N ASN A 33 14.41 -21.10 7.94
CA ASN A 33 14.49 -20.82 6.50
C ASN A 33 13.14 -20.44 5.82
N ASP A 34 12.23 -19.80 6.57
CA ASP A 34 10.95 -19.28 6.06
C ASP A 34 11.11 -18.05 5.15
N GLY A 35 12.33 -17.55 4.93
CA GLY A 35 12.58 -16.44 4.03
C GLY A 35 12.05 -16.73 2.63
N ASN A 36 12.20 -17.96 2.12
CA ASN A 36 11.65 -18.34 0.81
C ASN A 36 10.12 -18.32 0.76
N TYR A 37 9.44 -18.67 1.85
CA TYR A 37 7.98 -18.54 1.95
C TYR A 37 7.53 -17.08 1.95
N LEU A 38 8.28 -16.19 2.62
CA LEU A 38 8.03 -14.74 2.54
C LEU A 38 8.12 -14.25 1.09
N ILE A 39 9.14 -14.68 0.33
CA ILE A 39 9.30 -14.29 -1.08
C ILE A 39 8.05 -14.69 -1.88
N PHE A 40 7.65 -15.96 -1.78
CA PHE A 40 6.51 -16.50 -2.52
C PHE A 40 5.21 -15.75 -2.21
N TRP A 41 4.90 -15.54 -0.94
CA TRP A 41 3.67 -14.85 -0.53
C TRP A 41 3.71 -13.34 -0.84
N THR A 42 4.87 -12.70 -0.72
CA THR A 42 5.01 -11.28 -1.09
C THR A 42 4.77 -11.08 -2.58
N MET A 43 5.30 -11.96 -3.44
CA MET A 43 5.04 -11.90 -4.89
C MET A 43 3.56 -12.15 -5.20
N THR A 44 2.95 -13.13 -4.55
CA THR A 44 1.53 -13.47 -4.72
C THR A 44 0.63 -12.30 -4.33
N PHE A 45 0.75 -11.78 -3.11
CA PHE A 45 -0.03 -10.62 -2.69
C PHE A 45 0.32 -9.38 -3.53
N GLY A 46 1.58 -9.22 -3.92
CA GLY A 46 2.06 -8.13 -4.76
C GLY A 46 1.38 -8.08 -6.12
N SER A 47 1.18 -9.22 -6.78
CA SER A 47 0.50 -9.25 -8.08
C SER A 47 -0.98 -8.87 -7.98
N TYR A 48 -1.70 -9.37 -6.96
CA TYR A 48 -3.12 -9.04 -6.77
C TYR A 48 -3.31 -7.58 -6.33
N MET A 49 -2.62 -7.17 -5.26
CA MET A 49 -2.73 -5.82 -4.72
C MET A 49 -2.17 -4.77 -5.68
N GLY A 50 -1.09 -5.09 -6.38
CA GLY A 50 -0.53 -4.24 -7.43
C GLY A 50 -1.55 -3.92 -8.50
N ALA A 51 -2.25 -4.93 -9.02
CA ALA A 51 -3.29 -4.72 -10.04
C ALA A 51 -4.46 -3.88 -9.50
N ILE A 52 -4.96 -4.17 -8.29
CA ILE A 52 -6.08 -3.45 -7.68
C ILE A 52 -5.71 -1.99 -7.41
N ILE A 53 -4.56 -1.72 -6.77
CA ILE A 53 -4.15 -0.36 -6.41
C ILE A 53 -3.80 0.43 -7.68
N LEU A 54 -3.12 -0.18 -8.65
CA LEU A 54 -2.78 0.48 -9.91
C LEU A 54 -4.02 0.91 -10.69
N THR A 55 -5.07 0.08 -10.71
CA THR A 55 -6.30 0.37 -11.44
C THR A 55 -7.31 1.12 -10.56
N TYR A 56 -8.02 0.40 -9.69
CA TYR A 56 -9.06 0.92 -8.81
C TYR A 56 -8.55 2.03 -7.89
N GLY A 57 -7.40 1.83 -7.23
CA GLY A 57 -6.83 2.81 -6.31
C GLY A 57 -6.54 4.15 -6.98
N ASN A 58 -5.93 4.13 -8.17
CA ASN A 58 -5.68 5.36 -8.93
C ASN A 58 -6.97 6.02 -9.44
N LEU A 59 -7.96 5.23 -9.90
CA LEU A 59 -9.26 5.77 -10.34
C LEU A 59 -9.97 6.51 -9.20
N VAL A 60 -10.06 5.90 -8.02
CA VAL A 60 -10.61 6.53 -6.80
C VAL A 60 -9.83 7.80 -6.46
N SER A 61 -8.51 7.74 -6.55
CA SER A 61 -7.64 8.86 -6.25
C SER A 61 -7.86 10.06 -7.17
N PHE A 62 -7.98 9.83 -8.49
CA PHE A 62 -8.33 10.86 -9.46
C PHE A 62 -9.72 11.43 -9.21
N PHE A 63 -10.69 10.57 -8.90
CA PHE A 63 -12.04 11.00 -8.58
C PHE A 63 -12.07 11.94 -7.37
N ILE A 64 -11.39 11.60 -6.28
CA ILE A 64 -11.35 12.44 -5.07
C ILE A 64 -10.57 13.74 -5.34
N GLU A 65 -9.51 13.72 -6.16
CA GLU A 65 -8.80 14.94 -6.55
C GLU A 65 -9.68 15.88 -7.39
N TRP A 66 -10.48 15.33 -8.29
CA TRP A 66 -11.48 16.09 -9.03
C TRP A 66 -12.50 16.71 -8.08
N LEU A 67 -12.99 15.95 -7.10
CA LEU A 67 -13.88 16.46 -6.05
C LEU A 67 -13.23 17.59 -5.24
N GLN A 68 -11.95 17.45 -4.90
CA GLN A 68 -11.18 18.46 -4.17
C GLN A 68 -11.05 19.78 -4.95
N GLY A 69 -10.95 19.71 -6.29
CA GLY A 69 -10.98 20.90 -7.15
C GLY A 69 -12.33 21.62 -7.16
N LYS A 70 -13.43 20.88 -6.97
CA LYS A 70 -14.80 21.42 -6.94
C LYS A 70 -15.22 21.90 -5.55
N TRP A 71 -14.74 21.26 -4.50
CA TRP A 71 -15.16 21.50 -3.12
C TRP A 71 -13.97 21.76 -2.20
N HIS A 72 -13.82 23.03 -1.81
CA HIS A 72 -12.70 23.50 -0.99
C HIS A 72 -12.65 22.94 0.45
N TRP A 73 -13.74 22.35 0.96
CA TRP A 73 -13.76 21.71 2.28
C TRP A 73 -13.00 20.37 2.31
N ILE A 74 -12.72 19.77 1.15
CA ILE A 74 -11.94 18.54 1.02
C ILE A 74 -10.46 18.87 1.21
N ASN A 75 -10.05 18.95 2.47
CA ASN A 75 -8.65 19.11 2.85
C ASN A 75 -7.90 17.76 2.75
N HIS A 76 -6.60 17.77 3.06
CA HIS A 76 -5.76 16.58 2.97
C HIS A 76 -6.18 15.44 3.91
N LEU A 77 -6.74 15.76 5.08
CA LEU A 77 -7.25 14.76 6.02
C LEU A 77 -8.51 14.09 5.45
N VAL A 78 -9.46 14.89 4.95
CA VAL A 78 -10.68 14.39 4.29
C VAL A 78 -10.31 13.50 3.10
N TYR A 79 -9.33 13.91 2.29
CA TYR A 79 -8.84 13.10 1.18
C TYR A 79 -8.38 11.70 1.62
N ILE A 80 -7.65 11.59 2.73
CA ILE A 80 -7.17 10.30 3.27
C ILE A 80 -8.34 9.47 3.81
N LEU A 81 -9.26 10.10 4.54
CA LEU A 81 -10.43 9.41 5.08
C LEU A 81 -11.34 8.86 3.96
N LEU A 82 -11.54 9.65 2.90
CA LEU A 82 -12.31 9.20 1.73
C LEU A 82 -11.64 7.98 1.07
N HIS A 83 -10.31 7.93 0.97
CA HIS A 83 -9.63 6.73 0.47
C HIS A 83 -9.90 5.52 1.35
N GLY A 84 -9.88 5.68 2.68
CA GLY A 84 -10.27 4.60 3.60
C GLY A 84 -11.70 4.10 3.37
N VAL A 85 -12.65 5.03 3.20
CA VAL A 85 -14.06 4.69 2.92
C VAL A 85 -14.19 3.95 1.59
N PHE A 86 -13.56 4.42 0.51
CA PHE A 86 -13.57 3.69 -0.77
C PHE A 86 -12.83 2.35 -0.67
N GLY A 87 -11.79 2.25 0.15
CA GLY A 87 -11.08 0.99 0.39
C GLY A 87 -11.96 -0.08 1.03
N LEU A 88 -12.97 0.30 1.82
CA LEU A 88 -13.97 -0.63 2.35
C LEU A 88 -14.81 -1.30 1.26
N ALA A 89 -14.88 -0.72 0.04
CA ALA A 89 -15.61 -1.33 -1.07
C ALA A 89 -15.09 -2.72 -1.45
N ASN A 90 -13.81 -3.02 -1.16
CA ASN A 90 -13.28 -4.38 -1.31
C ASN A 90 -14.05 -5.40 -0.48
N GLY A 91 -14.52 -5.03 0.72
CA GLY A 91 -15.31 -5.93 1.56
C GLY A 91 -16.68 -6.25 0.99
N LEU A 92 -17.25 -5.33 0.20
CA LEU A 92 -18.49 -5.56 -0.54
C LEU A 92 -18.24 -6.44 -1.77
N LEU A 93 -17.15 -6.20 -2.50
CA LEU A 93 -16.80 -6.94 -3.72
C LEU A 93 -16.43 -8.40 -3.45
N PHE A 94 -15.77 -8.67 -2.33
CA PHE A 94 -15.29 -10.00 -1.95
C PHE A 94 -16.11 -10.62 -0.80
N GLU A 95 -17.23 -10.00 -0.42
CA GLU A 95 -18.13 -10.46 0.65
C GLU A 95 -17.40 -10.80 1.96
N SER A 96 -16.36 -10.02 2.30
CA SER A 96 -15.48 -10.28 3.44
C SER A 96 -15.17 -9.00 4.19
N TRP A 97 -15.59 -8.95 5.47
CA TRP A 97 -15.28 -7.84 6.35
C TRP A 97 -13.77 -7.62 6.50
N MET A 98 -13.00 -8.71 6.58
CA MET A 98 -11.54 -8.65 6.73
C MET A 98 -10.89 -8.02 5.50
N LEU A 99 -11.29 -8.41 4.29
CA LEU A 99 -10.80 -7.81 3.04
C LEU A 99 -11.23 -6.35 2.88
N GLY A 100 -12.38 -5.96 3.44
CA GLY A 100 -12.79 -4.56 3.54
C GLY A 100 -11.85 -3.75 4.43
N CYS A 101 -11.53 -4.25 5.62
CA CYS A 101 -10.57 -3.62 6.53
C CYS A 101 -9.16 -3.52 5.93
N GLU A 102 -8.68 -4.59 5.29
CA GLU A 102 -7.39 -4.60 4.60
C GLU A 102 -7.36 -3.63 3.41
N GLY A 103 -8.44 -3.58 2.62
CA GLY A 103 -8.61 -2.62 1.53
C GLY A 103 -8.59 -1.18 2.02
N ALA A 104 -9.28 -0.87 3.11
CA ALA A 104 -9.26 0.44 3.75
C ALA A 104 -7.85 0.81 4.24
N ALA A 105 -7.16 -0.12 4.90
CA ALA A 105 -5.80 0.10 5.38
C ALA A 105 -4.83 0.37 4.23
N ALA A 106 -4.87 -0.44 3.16
CA ALA A 106 -4.06 -0.23 1.97
C ALA A 106 -4.36 1.13 1.30
N ALA A 107 -5.63 1.50 1.18
CA ALA A 107 -6.04 2.77 0.59
C ALA A 107 -5.59 3.99 1.42
N ILE A 108 -5.63 3.89 2.75
CA ILE A 108 -5.10 4.93 3.65
C ILE A 108 -3.59 5.08 3.49
N ILE A 109 -2.84 3.97 3.48
CA ILE A 109 -1.38 3.99 3.29
C ILE A 109 -1.04 4.61 1.93
N TYR A 110 -1.75 4.21 0.88
CA TYR A 110 -1.63 4.82 -0.45
C TYR A 110 -1.87 6.34 -0.41
N ALA A 111 -2.97 6.78 0.20
CA ALA A 111 -3.30 8.20 0.28
C ALA A 111 -2.26 9.00 1.08
N LEU A 112 -1.72 8.43 2.15
CA LEU A 112 -0.65 9.03 2.95
C LEU A 112 0.63 9.19 2.13
N ILE A 113 1.08 8.14 1.44
CA ILE A 113 2.28 8.18 0.60
C ILE A 113 2.10 9.16 -0.56
N ASP A 114 0.95 9.11 -1.25
CA ASP A 114 0.61 10.03 -2.32
C ASP A 114 0.68 11.49 -1.84
N ARG A 115 0.09 11.81 -0.69
CA ARG A 115 0.12 13.17 -0.14
C ARG A 115 1.49 13.57 0.36
N TRP A 116 2.26 12.65 0.92
CA TRP A 116 3.63 12.93 1.32
C TRP A 116 4.53 13.24 0.13
N VAL A 117 4.43 12.44 -0.94
CA VAL A 117 5.15 12.69 -2.20
C VAL A 117 4.73 14.03 -2.81
N TYR A 118 3.44 14.37 -2.79
CA TYR A 118 2.95 15.69 -3.21
C TYR A 118 3.65 16.83 -2.48
N PHE A 119 3.72 16.77 -1.14
CA PHE A 119 4.38 17.82 -0.35
C PHE A 119 5.89 17.87 -0.55
N ARG A 120 6.56 16.72 -0.76
CA ARG A 120 7.99 16.67 -1.07
C ARG A 120 8.29 17.33 -2.40
N GLN A 121 7.52 17.01 -3.44
CA GLN A 121 7.69 17.59 -4.78
C GLN A 121 7.50 19.10 -4.77
N ARG A 122 6.51 19.62 -4.01
CA ARG A 122 6.31 21.08 -3.84
C ARG A 122 7.46 21.79 -3.12
N LYS A 123 8.24 21.05 -2.33
CA LYS A 123 9.44 21.55 -1.63
C LYS A 123 10.73 21.18 -2.38
N GLU A 124 10.63 20.72 -3.63
CA GLU A 124 11.76 20.27 -4.46
C GLU A 124 12.65 19.21 -3.78
N LYS A 125 12.06 18.42 -2.87
CA LYS A 125 12.76 17.34 -2.17
C LYS A 125 12.70 16.05 -2.97
N GLY A 126 13.81 15.31 -2.95
CA GLY A 126 13.87 13.97 -3.52
C GLY A 126 12.87 12.98 -2.92
N ILE A 127 12.40 12.06 -3.76
CA ILE A 127 11.42 11.01 -3.44
C ILE A 127 12.03 9.60 -3.49
N GLN A 128 13.35 9.49 -3.71
CA GLN A 128 14.08 8.21 -3.86
C GLN A 128 13.86 7.27 -2.67
N TRP A 129 13.74 7.82 -1.46
CA TRP A 129 13.49 7.06 -0.24
C TRP A 129 12.19 6.23 -0.26
N PHE A 130 11.17 6.64 -1.01
CA PHE A 130 9.95 5.84 -1.16
C PHE A 130 10.19 4.55 -1.93
N TYR A 131 11.21 4.49 -2.78
CA TYR A 131 11.60 3.26 -3.48
C TYR A 131 12.57 2.42 -2.65
N ILE A 132 13.49 3.05 -1.92
CA ILE A 132 14.51 2.37 -1.11
C ILE A 132 13.88 1.71 0.12
N LEU A 133 12.99 2.42 0.82
CA LEU A 133 12.37 1.94 2.06
C LEU A 133 11.71 0.55 1.92
N PRO A 134 10.79 0.30 0.96
CA PRO A 134 10.16 -1.01 0.82
C PRO A 134 11.16 -2.13 0.52
N ILE A 135 12.22 -1.84 -0.24
CA ILE A 135 13.27 -2.82 -0.55
C ILE A 135 14.07 -3.17 0.72
N VAL A 136 14.45 -2.16 1.49
CA VAL A 136 15.18 -2.37 2.76
C VAL A 136 14.32 -3.16 3.74
N VAL A 137 13.04 -2.80 3.88
CA VAL A 137 12.09 -3.55 4.73
C VAL A 137 12.00 -5.00 4.27
N TYR A 138 11.86 -5.24 2.97
CA TYR A 138 11.81 -6.60 2.42
C TYR A 138 13.05 -7.43 2.75
N LEU A 139 14.24 -6.88 2.51
CA LEU A 139 15.50 -7.57 2.75
C LEU A 139 15.71 -7.86 4.24
N LEU A 140 15.34 -6.92 5.11
CA LEU A 140 15.42 -7.12 6.56
C LEU A 140 14.44 -8.19 7.03
N THR A 141 13.17 -8.14 6.60
CA THR A 141 12.16 -9.14 6.97
C THR A 141 12.56 -10.53 6.46
N TRP A 142 13.04 -10.62 5.22
CA TRP A 142 13.55 -11.86 4.66
C TRP A 142 14.73 -12.41 5.48
N GLY A 143 15.73 -11.58 5.76
CA GLY A 143 16.92 -12.01 6.51
C GLY A 143 16.59 -12.47 7.93
N VAL A 144 15.62 -11.84 8.59
CA VAL A 144 15.13 -12.30 9.90
C VAL A 144 14.45 -13.66 9.78
N LEU A 145 13.58 -13.88 8.80
CA LEU A 145 12.89 -15.17 8.63
C LEU A 145 13.80 -16.29 8.14
N GLU A 146 14.86 -15.97 7.42
CA GLU A 146 15.81 -16.96 6.91
C GLU A 146 16.80 -17.40 7.99
N TRP A 147 17.29 -16.47 8.82
CA TRP A 147 18.47 -16.72 9.66
C TRP A 147 18.22 -16.61 11.17
N ALA A 148 17.12 -16.00 11.62
CA ALA A 148 16.89 -15.75 13.06
C ALA A 148 16.01 -16.82 13.74
N PHE A 149 15.35 -17.67 12.96
CA PHE A 149 14.51 -18.78 13.42
C PHE A 149 15.04 -20.09 12.85
#